data_AF-A0A7V8MZR5-F1
#
_entry.id   AF-A0A7V8MZR5-F1
#
_cell.length_a   1.000
_cell.length_b   1.000
_cell.length_c   1.000
_cell.angle_alpha   90.00
_cell.angle_beta   90.00
_cell.angle_gamma   90.00
#
_symmetry.space_group_name_H-M   'P 1'
#
loop_
_entity.id
_entity.type
_entity.pdbx_description
1 polymer ?
#
loop_
_entity_poly.entity_id
_entity_poly.type
_entity_poly.pdbx_seq_one_letter_code
_entity_poly.pdbx_strand_id
1 'polypeptide(L)'
;MALLAVLSSIVVTEVSVNRAQVARQNRVIEALNVGVMAFDSKQSTLHENGVSVTMIRTEKMVVLENSGQEVLRLEILQEMP
;
A
#
# COMPACT_ATOMS: atom_id res chain seq x y z
N MET A 1 -1.17 -43.17 -1.17
CA MET A 1 -1.65 -42.18 -0.17
C MET A 1 -0.59 -41.13 0.19
N ALA A 2 0.67 -41.50 0.45
CA ALA A 2 1.74 -40.54 0.80
C ALA A 2 1.96 -39.45 -0.27
N LEU A 3 1.98 -39.80 -1.56
CA LEU A 3 2.17 -38.83 -2.64
C LEU A 3 1.05 -37.77 -2.70
N LEU A 4 -0.20 -38.19 -2.49
CA LEU A 4 -1.34 -37.27 -2.48
C LEU A 4 -1.24 -36.30 -1.29
N ALA A 5 -0.81 -36.78 -0.13
CA ALA A 5 -0.59 -35.93 1.04
C ALA A 5 0.49 -34.88 0.77
N VAL A 6 1.62 -35.28 0.17
CA VAL A 6 2.71 -34.37 -0.21
C VAL A 6 2.24 -33.33 -1.24
N LEU A 7 1.51 -33.76 -2.28
CA LEU A 7 0.97 -32.82 -3.28
C LEU A 7 -0.02 -31.85 -2.64
N SER A 8 -0.89 -32.32 -1.75
CA SER A 8 -1.85 -31.47 -1.05
C SER A 8 -1.18 -30.44 -0.14
N SER A 9 -0.09 -30.79 0.56
CA SER A 9 0.63 -29.84 1.41
C SER A 9 1.36 -28.76 0.60
N ILE A 10 1.92 -29.13 -0.55
CA ILE A 10 2.56 -28.16 -1.46
C ILE A 10 1.51 -27.15 -1.95
N VAL A 11 0.36 -27.63 -2.44
CA VAL A 11 -0.71 -26.75 -2.93
C VAL A 11 -1.22 -25.81 -1.83
N VAL A 12 -1.47 -26.33 -0.62
CA VAL A 12 -1.91 -25.50 0.51
C VAL A 12 -0.86 -24.44 0.88
N THR A 13 0.41 -24.80 0.84
CA THR A 13 1.51 -23.87 1.16
C THR A 13 1.56 -22.74 0.12
N GLU A 14 1.55 -23.09 -1.17
CA GLU A 14 1.59 -22.11 -2.26
C GLU A 14 0.37 -21.18 -2.24
N VAL A 15 -0.83 -21.73 -2.03
CA VAL A 15 -2.05 -20.92 -1.88
C VAL A 15 -1.94 -19.98 -0.69
N SER A 16 -1.38 -20.42 0.42
CA SER A 16 -1.21 -19.60 1.63
C SER A 16 -0.23 -18.44 1.39
N VAL A 17 0.91 -18.72 0.76
CA VAL A 17 1.91 -17.72 0.38
C VAL A 17 1.31 -16.69 -0.58
N ASN A 18 0.59 -17.15 -1.61
CA ASN A 18 -0.04 -16.29 -2.59
C ASN A 18 -1.10 -15.39 -1.93
N ARG A 19 -1.99 -15.94 -1.09
CA ARG A 19 -2.97 -15.14 -0.34
C ARG A 19 -2.31 -14.09 0.54
N ALA A 20 -1.20 -14.43 1.21
CA ALA A 20 -0.46 -13.47 2.01
C ALA A 20 0.13 -12.34 1.14
N GLN A 21 0.60 -12.65 -0.08
CA GLN A 21 1.08 -11.66 -1.02
C GLN A 21 -0.04 -10.74 -1.52
N VAL A 22 -1.18 -11.30 -1.94
CA VAL A 22 -2.36 -10.53 -2.37
C VAL A 22 -2.84 -9.61 -1.24
N ALA A 23 -2.90 -10.11 0.00
CA ALA A 23 -3.27 -9.29 1.15
C ALA A 23 -2.31 -8.11 1.39
N ARG A 24 -1.00 -8.31 1.20
CA ARG A 24 -0.01 -7.23 1.27
C ARG A 24 -0.21 -6.20 0.16
N GLN A 25 -0.46 -6.64 -1.07
CA GLN A 25 -0.72 -5.75 -2.19
C GLN A 25 -2.00 -4.93 -1.96
N ASN A 26 -3.07 -5.55 -1.50
CA ASN A 26 -4.33 -4.87 -1.22
C ASN A 26 -4.16 -3.76 -0.17
N ARG A 27 -3.38 -3.99 0.90
CA ARG A 27 -3.10 -2.94 1.89
C ARG A 27 -2.41 -1.71 1.29
N VAL A 28 -1.49 -1.92 0.36
CA VAL A 28 -0.82 -0.80 -0.36
C VAL A 28 -1.82 -0.07 -1.24
N ILE A 29 -2.67 -0.79 -1.97
CA ILE A 29 -3.71 -0.20 -2.81
C ILE A 29 -4.70 0.61 -1.96
N GLU A 30 -5.14 0.09 -0.82
CA GLU A 30 -6.04 0.80 0.10
C GLU A 30 -5.39 2.08 0.63
N ALA A 31 -4.12 2.02 1.05
CA ALA A 31 -3.37 3.20 1.48
C ALA A 31 -3.26 4.26 0.35
N LEU A 32 -3.00 3.83 -0.88
CA LEU A 32 -2.96 4.73 -2.04
C LEU A 32 -4.32 5.37 -2.32
N ASN A 33 -5.41 4.59 -2.28
CA ASN A 33 -6.76 5.10 -2.49
C ASN A 33 -7.12 6.15 -1.44
N VAL A 34 -6.88 5.87 -0.16
CA VAL A 34 -7.10 6.86 0.92
C VAL A 34 -6.15 8.04 0.76
N GLY A 35 -4.91 7.82 0.33
CA GLY A 35 -3.95 8.88 0.02
C GLY A 35 -4.42 9.84 -1.08
N VAL A 36 -5.02 9.32 -2.15
CA VAL A 36 -5.64 10.14 -3.21
C VAL A 36 -6.82 10.92 -2.66
N MET A 37 -7.69 10.30 -1.86
CA MET A 37 -8.81 11.01 -1.22
C MET A 37 -8.31 12.13 -0.29
N ALA A 38 -7.25 11.90 0.48
CA ALA A 38 -6.61 12.92 1.32
C ALA A 38 -6.02 14.06 0.48
N PHE A 39 -5.37 13.72 -0.64
CA PHE A 39 -4.82 14.69 -1.59
C PHE A 39 -5.91 15.60 -2.17
N ASP A 40 -6.99 15.00 -2.67
CA ASP A 40 -8.10 15.72 -3.33
C ASP A 40 -8.87 16.60 -2.34
N SER A 41 -9.06 16.12 -1.11
CA SER A 41 -9.71 16.86 -0.03
C SER A 41 -8.78 17.89 0.64
N LYS A 42 -7.51 17.97 0.23
CA LYS A 42 -6.47 18.83 0.81
C LYS A 42 -6.23 18.59 2.31
N GLN A 43 -6.48 17.37 2.76
CA GLN A 43 -6.24 16.96 4.14
C GLN A 43 -4.83 16.39 4.29
N SER A 44 -4.11 16.85 5.31
CA SER A 44 -2.78 16.31 5.65
C SER A 44 -2.86 14.94 6.32
N THR A 45 -4.00 14.59 6.91
CA THR A 45 -4.26 13.28 7.50
C THR A 45 -5.68 12.87 7.15
N LEU A 46 -5.87 11.58 6.83
CA LEU A 46 -7.19 11.01 6.59
C LEU A 46 -7.22 9.59 7.16
N HIS A 47 -8.32 9.26 7.81
CA HIS A 47 -8.60 7.92 8.29
C HIS A 47 -9.92 7.45 7.68
N GLU A 48 -9.86 6.37 6.90
CA GLU A 48 -11.02 5.82 6.21
C GLU A 48 -10.90 4.30 6.12
N ASN A 49 -11.99 3.56 6.34
CA ASN A 49 -12.01 2.10 6.30
C ASN A 49 -10.89 1.39 7.09
N GLY A 50 -10.49 1.95 8.25
CA GLY A 50 -9.42 1.39 9.09
C GLY A 50 -8.00 1.69 8.58
N VAL A 51 -7.86 2.48 7.52
CA VAL A 51 -6.59 2.89 6.92
C VAL A 51 -6.33 4.35 7.29
N SER A 52 -5.24 4.58 8.03
CA SER A 52 -4.77 5.94 8.36
C SER A 52 -3.61 6.32 7.46
N VAL A 53 -3.74 7.45 6.77
CA VAL A 53 -2.66 8.01 5.96
C VAL A 53 -2.27 9.41 6.42
N THR A 54 -1.00 9.73 6.25
CA THR A 54 -0.45 11.07 6.43
C THR A 54 0.17 11.54 5.12
N MET A 55 -0.21 12.73 4.68
CA MET A 55 0.27 13.38 3.48
C MET A 55 1.21 14.52 3.86
N ILE A 56 2.48 14.38 3.53
CA ILE A 56 3.50 15.40 3.73
C ILE A 56 3.76 16.06 2.39
N ARG A 57 3.33 17.31 2.25
CA ARG A 57 3.54 18.11 1.04
C ARG A 57 4.53 19.22 1.31
N THR A 58 5.56 19.30 0.48
CA THR A 58 6.45 20.45 0.39
C THR A 58 6.42 20.99 -1.05
N GLU A 59 7.13 22.09 -1.31
CA GLU A 59 7.23 22.66 -2.66
C GLU A 59 7.91 21.73 -3.68
N LYS A 60 8.66 20.72 -3.21
CA LYS A 60 9.48 19.84 -4.04
C LYS A 60 9.09 18.38 -3.98
N MET A 61 8.21 17.99 -3.05
CA MET A 61 7.88 16.58 -2.83
C MET A 61 6.49 16.40 -2.22
N VAL A 62 5.90 15.25 -2.53
CA VAL A 62 4.71 14.73 -1.88
C VAL A 62 5.05 13.33 -1.36
N VAL A 63 4.84 13.10 -0.07
CA VAL A 63 5.02 11.79 0.56
C VAL A 63 3.72 11.35 1.19
N LEU A 64 3.33 10.12 0.87
CA LEU A 64 2.22 9.43 1.48
C LEU A 64 2.78 8.38 2.43
N GLU A 65 2.39 8.48 3.70
CA GLU A 65 2.71 7.51 4.73
C GLU A 65 1.46 6.78 5.19
N ASN A 66 1.58 5.50 5.50
CA ASN A 66 0.57 4.73 6.20
C ASN A 66 1.20 4.18 7.49
N SER A 67 0.63 4.52 8.65
CA SER A 67 1.12 4.05 9.96
C SER A 67 2.63 4.30 10.18
N GLY A 68 3.15 5.43 9.66
CA GLY A 68 4.57 5.80 9.74
C GLY A 68 5.49 5.08 8.74
N GLN A 69 4.95 4.26 7.84
CA GLN A 69 5.70 3.69 6.71
C GLN A 69 5.41 4.46 5.43
N GLU A 70 6.46 4.85 4.71
CA GLU A 70 6.34 5.46 3.39
C GLU A 70 5.71 4.47 2.40
N VAL A 71 4.61 4.88 1.78
CA VAL A 71 3.89 4.12 0.74
C VAL A 71 4.24 4.65 -0.65
N LEU A 72 4.37 5.97 -0.79
CA LEU A 72 4.67 6.64 -2.04
C LEU A 72 5.41 7.95 -1.79
N ARG A 73 6.40 8.23 -2.64
CA ARG A 73 7.07 9.52 -2.73
C ARG A 73 7.09 9.97 -4.17
N LEU A 74 6.67 11.21 -4.38
CA LEU A 74 6.71 11.89 -5.67
C LEU A 74 7.58 13.13 -5.53
N GLU A 75 8.58 13.26 -6.40
CA GLU A 75 9.42 14.45 -6.50
C GLU A 75 8.83 15.37 -7.58
N ILE A 76 8.69 16.65 -7.25
CA ILE A 76 8.23 17.68 -8.19
C ILE A 76 9.49 18.18 -8.90
N LEU A 77 9.74 17.64 -10.09
CA LEU A 77 10.77 18.17 -10.99
C LEU A 77 10.34 19.58 -11.42
N GLN A 78 11.05 20.60 -10.94
CA GLN A 78 10.93 21.95 -11.46
C GLN A 78 11.63 21.96 -12.82
N GLU A 79 10.88 22.18 -13.91
CA GLU A 79 11.48 22.52 -15.20
C GLU A 79 12.33 23.79 -14.99
N MET A 80 13.63 23.69 -15.25
CA MET A 80 14.53 24.85 -15.24
C MET A 80 14.04 25.86 -16.30
N PRO A 81 14.07 27.17 -15.99
CA PRO A 81 13.59 28.23 -16.88
C PRO A 81 14.39 28.35 -18.18
#